data_AF-A0A926XIQ3-F1
#
_entry.id   AF-A0A926XIQ3-F1
#
_cell.length_a   1.000
_cell.length_b   1.000
_cell.length_c   1.000
_cell.angle_alpha   90.00
_cell.angle_beta   90.00
_cell.angle_gamma   90.00
#
_symmetry.space_group_name_H-M   'P 1'
#
loop_
_entity.id
_entity.type
_entity.pdbx_description
1 polymer ?
#
loop_
_entity_poly.entity_id
_entity_poly.type
_entity_poly.pdbx_seq_one_letter_code
_entity_poly.pdbx_strand_id
1 'polypeptide(L)'
;MSNYLAIATVTAALQRTLQAVVQIDLDGARVTTVRPSNLGSGTPETGVNIYLYQVSLNPVWRSSADVRNRNRKGEMAKRSHNALDLHYMISLYGNEVELEPQRLLGSVVRTLKDRSTLTQEMIWDTIADSNFTYLADSNLSEQLEEISFVPMDLSLEDLSKVWSVFFQTPYTLSVAYRATVVMIEGEEAAQKALPVREYRFSGVVPFSNQPVIQEVVSQAGRFQAILADSTLLIRGKNLNSNITRVRLGEVEATPSEVHETQVTLPLSAFSAESLRAGVQSLQVIHHLSSPSAPVANGGVESNGASRGNSTPALSLQPALQRSVESNVAPFVLRPTITEVSITDIQGSGDELRSANLTLQVNLTIGNKQRVVVALNERSIDNPGAYLFDALPRRADTTSVIIPVRDVKPGEYLVRVHVDGAESMLSVDTDKDSPTFQQYIDPKVAIV
;
A
#
# COMPACT_ATOMS: atom_id res chain seq x y z
N MET A 1 -15.45 23.00 28.17
CA MET A 1 -15.81 21.96 27.16
C MET A 1 -17.11 21.34 27.61
N SER A 2 -18.02 20.97 26.71
CA SER A 2 -19.38 20.58 27.10
C SER A 2 -19.65 19.08 26.98
N ASN A 3 -20.49 18.55 27.86
CA ASN A 3 -20.88 17.15 27.95
C ASN A 3 -22.05 16.84 26.99
N TYR A 4 -22.62 15.64 27.10
CA TYR A 4 -23.71 15.21 26.20
C TYR A 4 -25.00 16.04 26.33
N LEU A 5 -25.19 16.80 27.42
CA LEU A 5 -26.37 17.65 27.62
C LEU A 5 -26.33 18.95 26.82
N ALA A 6 -25.18 19.30 26.23
CA ALA A 6 -24.94 20.54 25.52
C ALA A 6 -26.01 20.87 24.47
N ILE A 7 -26.36 19.91 23.60
CA ILE A 7 -27.36 20.11 22.54
C ILE A 7 -28.75 20.43 23.13
N ALA A 8 -29.12 19.72 24.20
CA ALA A 8 -30.40 19.94 24.87
C ALA A 8 -30.41 21.31 25.56
N THR A 9 -29.30 21.72 26.19
CA THR A 9 -29.16 23.04 26.81
C THR A 9 -29.22 24.18 25.79
N VAL A 10 -28.61 24.05 24.61
CA VAL A 10 -28.76 25.06 23.53
C VAL A 10 -30.22 25.20 23.11
N THR A 11 -30.91 24.07 22.96
CA THR A 11 -32.33 24.06 22.55
C THR A 11 -33.23 24.69 23.60
N ALA A 12 -33.04 24.33 24.88
CA ALA A 12 -33.80 24.89 25.99
C ALA A 12 -33.53 26.38 26.21
N ALA A 13 -32.27 26.81 26.04
CA ALA A 13 -31.92 28.22 26.20
C ALA A 13 -32.50 29.08 25.06
N LEU A 14 -32.51 28.55 23.83
CA LEU A 14 -33.21 29.17 22.70
C LEU A 14 -34.72 29.27 22.96
N GLN A 15 -35.33 28.17 23.46
CA GLN A 15 -36.75 28.16 23.86
C GLN A 15 -37.05 29.23 24.91
N ARG A 16 -36.28 29.29 26.00
CA ARG A 16 -36.45 30.27 27.09
C ARG A 16 -36.30 31.70 26.60
N THR A 17 -35.28 31.95 25.75
CA THR A 17 -35.02 33.29 25.18
C THR A 17 -36.19 33.78 24.35
N LEU A 18 -36.73 32.92 23.47
CA LEU A 18 -37.91 33.26 22.67
C LEU A 18 -39.18 33.33 23.51
N GLN A 19 -39.35 32.42 24.48
CA GLN A 19 -40.55 32.36 25.31
C GLN A 19 -40.77 33.65 26.10
N ALA A 20 -39.70 34.24 26.63
CA ALA A 20 -39.76 35.47 27.41
C ALA A 20 -40.23 36.68 26.59
N VAL A 21 -39.95 36.72 25.29
CA VAL A 21 -40.31 37.85 24.42
C VAL A 21 -41.67 37.61 23.75
N VAL A 22 -41.89 36.39 23.25
CA VAL A 22 -43.12 36.01 22.53
C VAL A 22 -44.37 36.13 23.40
N GLN A 23 -44.28 35.80 24.70
CA GLN A 23 -45.40 36.00 25.64
C GLN A 23 -45.75 37.47 25.89
N ILE A 24 -44.80 38.39 25.71
CA ILE A 24 -45.03 39.83 25.89
C ILE A 24 -45.64 40.43 24.62
N ASP A 25 -45.16 40.00 23.45
CA ASP A 25 -45.62 40.52 22.16
C ASP A 25 -47.00 39.99 21.75
N LEU A 26 -47.36 38.78 22.19
CA LEU A 26 -48.65 38.15 21.88
C LEU A 26 -49.14 37.30 23.06
N ASP A 27 -50.27 37.72 23.64
CA ASP A 27 -50.88 37.06 24.79
C ASP A 27 -51.25 35.60 24.48
N GLY A 28 -50.86 34.68 25.36
CA GLY A 28 -51.15 33.25 25.21
C GLY A 28 -50.16 32.49 24.30
N ALA A 29 -49.23 33.17 23.63
CA ALA A 29 -48.25 32.52 22.76
C ALA A 29 -47.25 31.66 23.56
N ARG A 30 -47.01 30.43 23.09
CA ARG A 30 -46.08 29.49 23.72
C ARG A 30 -44.97 29.05 22.78
N VAL A 31 -43.80 28.77 23.35
CA VAL A 31 -42.65 28.24 22.63
C VAL A 31 -42.43 26.79 23.01
N THR A 32 -42.51 25.90 22.02
CA THR A 32 -42.32 24.46 22.18
C THR A 32 -41.09 23.98 21.42
N THR A 33 -40.58 22.81 21.78
CA THR A 33 -39.42 22.17 21.13
C THR A 33 -39.75 20.77 20.61
N VAL A 34 -41.02 20.52 20.30
CA VAL A 34 -41.52 19.19 19.96
C VAL A 34 -41.32 18.90 18.47
N ARG A 35 -41.35 17.62 18.12
CA ARG A 35 -41.43 17.22 16.72
C ARG A 35 -42.74 17.76 16.10
N PRO A 36 -42.71 18.35 14.90
CA PRO A 36 -43.91 18.65 14.14
C PRO A 36 -44.61 17.33 13.79
N SER A 37 -45.64 16.95 14.54
CA SER A 37 -46.51 15.80 14.27
C SER A 37 -47.94 16.20 14.61
N ASN A 38 -48.91 15.74 13.81
CA ASN A 38 -50.35 16.03 13.88
C ASN A 38 -50.72 17.12 14.90
N LEU A 39 -50.92 18.34 14.38
CA LEU A 39 -51.42 19.51 15.09
C LEU A 39 -52.45 19.08 16.16
N GLY A 40 -52.10 19.24 17.44
CA GLY A 40 -53.04 19.03 18.55
C GLY A 40 -52.52 18.27 19.77
N SER A 41 -51.45 17.47 19.69
CA SER A 41 -50.92 16.77 20.89
C SER A 41 -49.63 17.35 21.48
N GLY A 42 -48.88 18.15 20.70
CA GLY A 42 -47.60 18.73 21.15
C GLY A 42 -47.25 20.13 20.64
N THR A 43 -47.84 20.58 19.54
CA THR A 43 -47.62 21.94 18.99
C THR A 43 -48.58 22.95 19.63
N PRO A 44 -48.17 24.21 19.82
CA PRO A 44 -49.03 25.24 20.40
C PRO A 44 -50.15 25.60 19.43
N GLU A 45 -51.34 25.94 19.96
CA GLU A 45 -52.43 26.50 19.16
C GLU A 45 -52.05 27.88 18.60
N THR A 46 -51.45 28.73 19.43
CA THR A 46 -50.81 29.98 19.06
C THR A 46 -49.41 30.02 19.64
N GLY A 47 -48.39 30.20 18.81
CA GLY A 47 -47.01 30.26 19.29
C GLY A 47 -45.96 29.80 18.28
N VAL A 48 -44.80 29.40 18.80
CA VAL A 48 -43.59 29.09 18.04
C VAL A 48 -43.12 27.68 18.38
N ASN A 49 -42.78 26.86 17.39
CA ASN A 49 -42.14 25.57 17.61
C ASN A 49 -40.71 25.58 17.07
N ILE A 50 -39.75 25.20 17.90
CA ILE A 50 -38.33 25.10 17.55
C ILE A 50 -38.00 23.63 17.34
N TYR A 51 -37.66 23.26 16.11
CA TYR A 51 -37.34 21.89 15.76
C TYR A 51 -35.91 21.75 15.24
N LEU A 52 -35.09 20.94 15.91
CA LEU A 52 -33.76 20.57 15.43
C LEU A 52 -33.89 19.53 14.30
N TYR A 53 -33.79 19.97 13.05
CA TYR A 53 -34.03 19.10 11.89
C TYR A 53 -32.74 18.48 11.32
N GLN A 54 -31.58 19.08 11.58
CA GLN A 54 -30.29 18.60 11.09
C GLN A 54 -29.15 18.97 12.05
N VAL A 55 -28.18 18.07 12.15
CA VAL A 55 -26.91 18.29 12.85
C VAL A 55 -25.78 17.99 11.87
N SER A 56 -24.81 18.90 11.76
CA SER A 56 -23.62 18.69 10.93
C SER A 56 -22.34 18.97 11.70
N LEU A 57 -21.24 18.37 11.28
CA LEU A 57 -19.92 18.71 11.82
C LEU A 57 -19.51 20.10 11.32
N ASN A 58 -18.96 20.91 12.22
CA ASN A 58 -18.42 22.21 11.85
C ASN A 58 -17.09 22.03 11.07
N PRO A 59 -16.99 22.50 9.82
CA PRO A 59 -15.84 22.23 8.97
C PRO A 59 -14.55 22.92 9.45
N VAL A 60 -14.66 24.08 10.11
CA VAL A 60 -13.49 24.85 10.59
C VAL A 60 -12.76 24.10 11.70
N TRP A 61 -13.52 23.47 12.60
CA TRP A 61 -12.96 22.80 13.76
C TRP A 61 -12.61 21.33 13.51
N ARG A 62 -13.15 20.71 12.45
CA ARG A 62 -12.88 19.32 12.06
C ARG A 62 -11.38 19.01 11.91
N SER A 63 -10.65 19.83 11.17
CA SER A 63 -9.21 19.62 10.93
C SER A 63 -8.35 19.77 12.19
N SER A 64 -8.85 20.48 13.21
CA SER A 64 -8.13 20.73 14.46
C SER A 64 -8.36 19.65 15.53
N ALA A 65 -9.45 18.87 15.41
CA ALA A 65 -9.78 17.77 16.30
C ALA A 65 -8.84 16.56 16.10
N ASP A 66 -8.50 16.24 14.85
CA ASP A 66 -7.67 15.06 14.53
C ASP A 66 -6.16 15.24 14.82
N VAL A 67 -5.67 16.48 14.89
CA VAL A 67 -4.22 16.76 14.88
C VAL A 67 -3.56 16.68 16.28
N ARG A 68 -4.34 16.67 17.38
CA ARG A 68 -3.80 16.88 18.74
C ARG A 68 -3.52 15.62 19.58
N ASN A 69 -3.57 14.43 19.00
CA ASN A 69 -3.22 13.19 19.73
C ASN A 69 -1.70 12.94 19.87
N ARG A 70 -0.84 13.90 19.48
CA ARG A 70 0.62 13.79 19.60
C ARG A 70 1.19 14.85 20.53
N ASN A 71 0.99 14.72 21.84
CA ASN A 71 1.73 15.54 22.82
C ASN A 71 2.93 14.76 23.40
N ARG A 72 4.12 15.37 23.37
CA ARG A 72 5.42 14.73 23.71
C ARG A 72 5.60 14.56 25.23
N LYS A 73 5.08 15.49 26.04
CA LYS A 73 4.89 15.38 27.49
C LYS A 73 3.50 14.79 27.71
N GLY A 74 3.30 13.57 28.19
CA GLY A 74 3.53 13.21 29.59
C GLY A 74 2.30 13.56 30.44
N GLU A 75 1.63 14.66 30.11
CA GLU A 75 0.45 15.15 30.83
C GLU A 75 -0.71 15.24 29.85
N MET A 76 -1.75 14.45 30.14
CA MET A 76 -3.08 14.46 29.54
C MET A 76 -3.09 14.33 28.01
N ALA A 77 -3.35 13.13 27.51
CA ALA A 77 -3.82 13.06 26.13
C ALA A 77 -5.15 13.82 26.06
N LYS A 78 -5.23 14.76 25.12
CA LYS A 78 -6.41 15.60 24.94
C LYS A 78 -7.62 14.69 24.69
N ARG A 79 -8.71 14.86 25.45
CA ARG A 79 -9.97 14.18 25.18
C ARG A 79 -10.45 14.57 23.78
N SER A 80 -10.99 13.61 23.04
CA SER A 80 -11.57 13.89 21.72
C SER A 80 -12.79 14.78 21.88
N HIS A 81 -12.91 15.82 21.06
CA HIS A 81 -14.06 16.70 21.03
C HIS A 81 -14.61 16.83 19.61
N ASN A 82 -15.93 16.88 19.47
CA ASN A 82 -16.63 17.13 18.21
C ASN A 82 -17.26 18.51 18.22
N ALA A 83 -16.98 19.28 17.17
CA ALA A 83 -17.59 20.57 16.92
C ALA A 83 -18.80 20.40 16.00
N LEU A 84 -19.97 20.85 16.44
CA LEU A 84 -21.25 20.67 15.77
C LEU A 84 -21.89 22.02 15.43
N ASP A 85 -22.61 22.01 14.31
CA ASP A 85 -23.55 23.03 13.90
C ASP A 85 -24.97 22.45 13.99
N LEU A 86 -25.83 23.08 14.79
CA LEU A 86 -27.21 22.64 15.03
C LEU A 86 -28.16 23.47 14.16
N HIS A 87 -28.97 22.82 13.33
CA HIS A 87 -29.86 23.48 12.38
C HIS A 87 -31.30 23.40 12.88
N TYR A 88 -31.85 24.54 13.28
CA TYR A 88 -33.19 24.68 13.80
C TYR A 88 -34.13 25.24 12.73
N MET A 89 -35.31 24.64 12.64
CA MET A 89 -36.47 25.17 11.93
C MET A 89 -37.44 25.71 12.96
N ILE A 90 -37.78 26.99 12.83
CA ILE A 90 -38.69 27.70 13.73
C ILE A 90 -40.00 27.91 12.98
N SER A 91 -41.05 27.19 13.40
CA SER A 91 -42.37 27.20 12.77
C SER A 91 -43.37 27.99 13.60
N LEU A 92 -44.27 28.71 12.93
CA LEU A 92 -45.14 29.70 13.57
C LEU A 92 -46.61 29.32 13.41
N TYR A 93 -47.33 29.26 14.52
CA TYR A 93 -48.73 28.83 14.61
C TYR A 93 -49.59 29.95 15.20
N GLY A 94 -50.84 30.03 14.77
CA GLY A 94 -51.83 30.97 15.29
C GLY A 94 -52.94 31.25 14.29
N ASN A 95 -53.72 32.27 14.58
CA ASN A 95 -54.82 32.74 13.75
C ASN A 95 -54.29 33.48 12.51
N GLU A 96 -54.47 32.88 11.33
CA GLU A 96 -54.09 33.45 10.03
C GLU A 96 -54.86 34.73 9.68
N VAL A 97 -56.09 34.90 10.19
CA VAL A 97 -56.90 36.11 9.92
C VAL A 97 -56.32 37.33 10.62
N GLU A 98 -55.78 37.14 11.82
CA GLU A 98 -55.13 38.19 12.61
C GLU A 98 -53.63 38.32 12.34
N LEU A 99 -53.13 37.55 11.35
CA LEU A 99 -51.74 37.50 10.95
C LEU A 99 -50.79 37.19 12.13
N GLU A 100 -51.26 36.35 13.07
CA GLU A 100 -50.45 35.98 14.24
C GLU A 100 -49.12 35.31 13.84
N PRO A 101 -49.08 34.36 12.87
CA PRO A 101 -47.83 33.75 12.45
C PRO A 101 -46.81 34.78 11.92
N GLN A 102 -47.26 35.78 11.17
CA GLN A 102 -46.39 36.83 10.60
C GLN A 102 -45.90 37.81 11.67
N ARG A 103 -46.75 38.14 12.65
CA ARG A 103 -46.38 38.97 13.81
C ARG A 103 -45.35 38.25 14.70
N LEU A 104 -45.58 36.96 14.98
CA LEU A 104 -44.64 36.11 15.70
C LEU A 104 -43.31 36.00 14.94
N LEU A 105 -43.35 35.95 13.61
CA LEU A 105 -42.13 35.89 12.80
C LEU A 105 -41.30 37.15 12.98
N GLY A 106 -41.94 38.32 12.96
CA GLY A 106 -41.29 39.59 13.26
C GLY A 106 -40.67 39.62 14.67
N SER A 107 -41.37 39.11 15.67
CA SER A 107 -40.88 39.00 17.05
C SER A 107 -39.64 38.10 17.15
N VAL A 108 -39.67 36.91 16.54
CA VAL A 108 -38.54 35.97 16.52
C VAL A 108 -37.32 36.57 15.82
N VAL A 109 -37.51 37.16 14.63
CA VAL A 109 -36.42 37.77 13.86
C VAL A 109 -35.78 38.93 14.62
N ARG A 110 -36.59 39.81 15.25
CA ARG A 110 -36.08 40.87 16.11
C ARG A 110 -35.28 40.31 17.29
N THR A 111 -35.84 39.32 17.98
CA THR A 111 -35.22 38.73 19.18
C THR A 111 -33.88 38.07 18.86
N LEU A 112 -33.80 37.28 17.79
CA LEU A 112 -32.55 36.61 17.38
C LEU A 112 -31.55 37.58 16.74
N LYS A 113 -32.00 38.74 16.25
CA LYS A 113 -31.10 39.81 15.81
C LYS A 113 -30.45 40.52 16.99
N ASP A 114 -31.21 40.81 18.04
CA ASP A 114 -30.74 41.51 19.24
C ASP A 114 -29.96 40.57 20.18
N ARG A 115 -30.34 39.29 20.22
CA ARG A 115 -29.74 38.23 21.06
C ARG A 115 -29.24 37.09 20.18
N SER A 116 -28.36 37.41 19.24
CA SER A 116 -27.80 36.43 18.29
C SER A 116 -26.78 35.50 18.93
N THR A 117 -26.33 35.76 20.16
CA THR A 117 -25.39 34.90 20.86
C THR A 117 -25.96 34.38 22.17
N LEU A 118 -25.63 33.13 22.47
CA LEU A 118 -25.98 32.47 23.71
C LEU A 118 -24.88 32.72 24.73
N THR A 119 -25.10 33.71 25.58
CA THR A 119 -24.14 34.10 26.62
C THR A 119 -24.11 33.09 27.78
N GLN A 120 -23.03 33.11 28.55
CA GLN A 120 -22.88 32.23 29.71
C GLN A 120 -24.01 32.42 30.72
N GLU A 121 -24.44 33.66 30.98
CA GLU A 121 -25.56 34.00 31.87
C GLU A 121 -26.88 33.35 31.42
N MET A 122 -27.20 33.42 30.12
CA MET A 122 -28.40 32.78 29.57
C MET A 122 -28.37 31.25 29.75
N ILE A 123 -27.19 30.64 29.66
CA ILE A 123 -27.01 29.20 29.89
C ILE A 123 -27.25 28.87 31.37
N TRP A 124 -26.65 29.64 32.28
CA TRP A 124 -26.84 29.47 33.73
C TRP A 124 -28.31 29.60 34.15
N ASP A 125 -28.99 30.64 33.67
CA ASP A 125 -30.41 30.87 33.93
C ASP A 125 -31.28 29.73 33.42
N THR A 126 -30.90 29.11 32.31
CA THR A 126 -31.60 27.95 31.75
C THR A 126 -31.38 26.71 32.59
N ILE A 127 -30.15 26.45 33.04
CA ILE A 127 -29.80 25.30 33.89
C ILE A 127 -30.46 25.42 35.27
N ALA A 128 -30.57 26.64 35.81
CA ALA A 128 -31.16 26.91 37.11
C ALA A 128 -32.70 26.89 37.12
N ASP A 129 -33.35 26.89 35.95
CA ASP A 129 -34.81 26.88 35.84
C ASP A 129 -35.39 25.53 36.25
N SER A 130 -36.37 25.55 37.17
CA SER A 130 -37.08 24.36 37.64
C SER A 130 -37.85 23.61 36.54
N ASN A 131 -38.10 24.23 35.38
CA ASN A 131 -38.71 23.55 34.23
C ASN A 131 -37.71 22.67 33.46
N PHE A 132 -36.41 22.87 33.68
CA PHE A 132 -35.31 22.20 32.97
C PHE A 132 -34.43 21.37 33.90
N THR A 133 -34.99 20.72 34.92
CA THR A 133 -34.23 19.92 35.91
C THR A 133 -33.36 18.82 35.30
N TYR A 134 -33.74 18.29 34.14
CA TYR A 134 -32.95 17.32 33.38
C TYR A 134 -31.66 17.89 32.75
N LEU A 135 -31.44 19.20 32.85
CA LEU A 135 -30.23 19.91 32.40
C LEU A 135 -29.32 20.34 33.55
N ALA A 136 -29.65 20.02 34.80
CA ALA A 136 -28.92 20.50 35.99
C ALA A 136 -27.41 20.19 35.94
N ASP A 137 -27.02 19.06 35.35
CA ASP A 137 -25.63 18.61 35.21
C ASP A 137 -24.95 19.11 33.92
N SER A 138 -25.56 20.03 33.18
CA SER A 138 -24.96 20.57 31.95
C SER A 138 -23.78 21.49 32.28
N ASN A 139 -22.64 21.25 31.64
CA ASN A 139 -21.46 22.10 31.74
C ASN A 139 -21.23 22.93 30.46
N LEU A 140 -22.28 23.19 29.68
CA LEU A 140 -22.19 24.00 28.46
C LEU A 140 -21.64 25.41 28.74
N SER A 141 -21.91 25.97 29.92
CA SER A 141 -21.39 27.27 30.36
C SER A 141 -19.87 27.31 30.54
N GLU A 142 -19.19 26.16 30.55
CA GLU A 142 -17.73 26.04 30.61
C GLU A 142 -17.08 25.96 29.21
N GLN A 143 -17.88 25.99 28.15
CA GLN A 143 -17.35 26.10 26.78
C GLN A 143 -16.77 27.52 26.56
N LEU A 144 -15.58 27.59 25.94
CA LEU A 144 -14.89 28.86 25.69
C LEU A 144 -15.41 29.55 24.43
N GLU A 145 -15.75 28.76 23.41
CA GLU A 145 -16.32 29.25 22.16
C GLU A 145 -17.77 29.70 22.37
N GLU A 146 -18.08 30.94 22.00
CA GLU A 146 -19.43 31.49 22.05
C GLU A 146 -20.33 30.82 21.01
N ILE A 147 -21.57 30.51 21.40
CA ILE A 147 -22.58 29.95 20.49
C ILE A 147 -23.37 31.09 19.89
N SER A 148 -23.42 31.15 18.56
CA SER A 148 -24.13 32.15 17.78
C SER A 148 -25.25 31.53 16.95
N PHE A 149 -26.39 32.18 16.89
CA PHE A 149 -27.53 31.87 16.05
C PHE A 149 -27.47 32.70 14.77
N VAL A 150 -27.26 32.04 13.64
CA VAL A 150 -27.11 32.67 12.33
C VAL A 150 -28.32 32.30 11.46
N PRO A 151 -29.03 33.27 10.85
CA PRO A 151 -30.14 32.96 9.95
C PRO A 151 -29.65 32.18 8.72
N MET A 152 -30.51 31.30 8.21
CA MET A 152 -30.23 30.49 7.03
C MET A 152 -31.24 30.77 5.94
N ASP A 153 -30.74 30.98 4.73
CA ASP A 153 -31.54 31.09 3.52
C ASP A 153 -31.91 29.69 3.03
N LEU A 154 -33.07 29.19 3.46
CA LEU A 154 -33.66 27.97 2.89
C LEU A 154 -34.59 28.33 1.75
N SER A 155 -34.43 27.65 0.61
CA SER A 155 -35.36 27.79 -0.50
C SER A 155 -36.74 27.19 -0.14
N LEU A 156 -37.79 27.62 -0.85
CA LEU A 156 -39.11 27.01 -0.72
C LEU A 156 -39.08 25.51 -1.02
N GLU A 157 -38.22 25.07 -1.95
CA GLU A 157 -38.03 23.65 -2.28
C GLU A 157 -37.46 22.88 -1.09
N ASP A 158 -36.43 23.41 -0.42
CA ASP A 158 -35.82 22.77 0.74
C ASP A 158 -36.78 22.70 1.92
N LEU A 159 -37.51 23.80 2.19
CA LEU A 159 -38.56 23.81 3.21
C LEU A 159 -39.65 22.79 2.88
N SER A 160 -40.11 22.73 1.62
CA SER A 160 -41.11 21.74 1.19
C SER A 160 -40.62 20.31 1.37
N LYS A 161 -39.33 20.03 1.13
CA LYS A 161 -38.73 18.72 1.37
C LYS A 161 -38.70 18.37 2.85
N VAL A 162 -38.25 19.29 3.71
CA VAL A 162 -38.25 19.09 5.17
C VAL A 162 -39.66 18.78 5.67
N TRP A 163 -40.67 19.54 5.22
CA TRP A 163 -42.06 19.31 5.62
C TRP A 163 -42.65 18.01 5.08
N SER A 164 -42.22 17.54 3.90
CA SER A 164 -42.69 16.28 3.32
C SER A 164 -42.36 15.03 4.15
N VAL A 165 -41.36 15.12 5.05
CA VAL A 165 -41.00 14.03 5.98
C VAL A 165 -42.08 13.82 7.06
N PHE A 166 -42.88 14.85 7.35
CA PHE A 166 -43.96 14.78 8.33
C PHE A 166 -45.26 14.37 7.66
N PHE A 167 -45.49 13.05 7.60
CA PHE A 167 -46.73 12.49 7.06
C PHE A 167 -47.96 13.14 7.74
N GLN A 168 -48.90 13.64 6.93
CA GLN A 168 -50.14 14.31 7.35
C GLN A 168 -49.99 15.68 8.04
N THR A 169 -48.82 16.32 8.03
CA THR A 169 -48.65 17.68 8.58
C THR A 169 -48.57 18.71 7.44
N PRO A 170 -49.47 19.72 7.39
CA PRO A 170 -49.41 20.74 6.35
C PRO A 170 -48.19 21.64 6.52
N TYR A 171 -47.74 22.23 5.41
CA TYR A 171 -46.71 23.26 5.43
C TYR A 171 -47.12 24.42 6.35
N THR A 172 -46.21 24.86 7.22
CA THR A 172 -46.39 25.98 8.15
C THR A 172 -45.32 27.03 7.89
N LEU A 173 -45.67 28.32 8.00
CA LEU A 173 -44.70 29.43 7.92
C LEU A 173 -43.52 29.15 8.86
N SER A 174 -42.31 29.18 8.32
CA SER A 174 -41.11 28.79 9.06
C SER A 174 -39.88 29.61 8.63
N VAL A 175 -38.92 29.75 9.54
CA VAL A 175 -37.56 30.25 9.27
C VAL A 175 -36.51 29.32 9.84
N ALA A 176 -35.31 29.32 9.27
CA ALA A 176 -34.22 28.47 9.72
C ALA A 176 -33.07 29.26 10.31
N TYR A 177 -32.48 28.72 11.38
CA TYR A 177 -31.32 29.26 12.07
C TYR A 177 -30.32 28.15 12.36
N ARG A 178 -29.03 28.47 12.23
CA ARG A 178 -27.93 27.60 12.63
C ARG A 178 -27.32 28.10 13.92
N ALA A 179 -27.23 27.25 14.94
CA ALA A 179 -26.44 27.49 16.13
C ALA A 179 -25.02 26.93 15.93
N THR A 180 -24.00 27.79 16.04
CA THR A 180 -22.59 27.43 15.85
C THR A 180 -21.68 28.21 16.83
N VAL A 181 -20.68 27.62 17.47
CA VAL A 181 -20.23 26.22 17.45
C VAL A 181 -20.54 25.52 18.77
N VAL A 182 -21.06 24.29 18.72
CA VAL A 182 -21.34 23.47 19.93
C VAL A 182 -20.31 22.35 20.03
N MET A 183 -19.53 22.32 21.12
CA MET A 183 -18.39 21.41 21.30
C MET A 183 -18.68 20.31 22.32
N ILE A 184 -18.85 19.07 21.87
CA ILE A 184 -19.09 17.91 22.74
C ILE A 184 -17.78 17.16 22.97
N GLU A 185 -17.42 16.96 24.24
CA GLU A 185 -16.23 16.21 24.66
C GLU A 185 -16.58 14.76 25.02
N GLY A 186 -15.70 13.83 24.66
CA GLY A 186 -15.80 12.42 25.09
C GLY A 186 -15.34 12.23 26.53
N GLU A 187 -15.96 11.29 27.24
CA GLU A 187 -15.60 10.97 28.63
C GLU A 187 -14.28 10.22 28.75
N GLU A 188 -13.96 9.40 27.74
CA GLU A 188 -12.71 8.65 27.70
C GLU A 188 -11.54 9.56 27.37
N ALA A 189 -10.59 9.66 28.30
CA ALA A 189 -9.29 10.26 27.99
C ALA A 189 -8.64 9.42 26.89
N ALA A 190 -8.19 10.08 25.82
CA ALA A 190 -7.38 9.40 24.82
C ALA A 190 -6.20 8.72 25.54
N GLN A 191 -5.94 7.45 25.25
CA GLN A 191 -4.79 6.81 25.85
C GLN A 191 -3.55 7.24 25.06
N LYS A 192 -2.59 7.85 25.75
CA LYS A 192 -1.27 8.06 25.16
C LYS A 192 -0.72 6.66 24.85
N ALA A 193 -0.53 6.35 23.58
CA ALA A 193 0.17 5.13 23.20
C ALA A 193 1.49 5.10 23.97
N LEU A 194 1.78 3.99 24.64
CA LEU A 194 3.03 3.83 25.36
C LEU A 194 4.18 4.17 24.41
N PRO A 195 5.20 4.93 24.86
CA PRO A 195 6.40 5.13 24.05
C PRO A 195 6.88 3.78 23.58
N VAL A 196 7.07 3.63 22.27
CA VAL A 196 7.54 2.36 21.70
C VAL A 196 8.93 2.10 22.28
N ARG A 197 8.99 1.22 23.29
CA ARG A 197 10.23 0.88 24.01
C ARG A 197 11.20 0.17 23.07
N GLU A 198 10.67 -0.69 22.20
CA GLU A 198 11.38 -1.37 21.13
C GLU A 198 10.38 -1.69 19.99
N TYR A 199 10.80 -1.54 18.73
CA TYR A 199 10.08 -2.05 17.57
C TYR A 199 10.25 -3.58 17.49
N ARG A 200 9.45 -4.34 18.24
CA ARG A 200 9.39 -5.80 18.11
C ARG A 200 8.29 -6.15 17.10
N PHE A 201 8.62 -6.13 15.81
CA PHE A 201 7.82 -6.84 14.83
C PHE A 201 7.80 -8.32 15.24
N SER A 202 6.62 -8.92 15.36
CA SER A 202 6.48 -10.36 15.49
C SER A 202 7.05 -11.02 14.22
N GLY A 203 8.36 -11.29 14.21
CA GLY A 203 9.02 -12.12 13.22
C GLY A 203 9.81 -11.46 12.11
N VAL A 204 9.91 -10.13 12.03
CA VAL A 204 10.81 -9.46 11.09
C VAL A 204 11.82 -8.66 11.90
N VAL A 205 13.03 -9.21 12.02
CA VAL A 205 14.19 -8.53 12.58
C VAL A 205 14.32 -7.20 11.83
N PRO A 206 14.46 -6.04 12.50
CA PRO A 206 14.78 -4.81 11.79
C PRO A 206 16.02 -5.07 10.92
N PHE A 207 15.91 -4.78 9.62
CA PHE A 207 16.86 -5.08 8.52
C PHE A 207 18.28 -4.50 8.68
N SER A 208 18.70 -4.13 9.89
CA SER A 208 20.07 -3.74 10.23
C SER A 208 21.13 -4.73 9.70
N ASN A 209 20.80 -6.02 9.65
CA ASN A 209 21.66 -7.06 9.08
C ASN A 209 21.13 -7.64 7.74
N GLN A 210 20.36 -6.87 6.96
CA GLN A 210 19.97 -7.33 5.62
C GLN A 210 21.22 -7.48 4.74
N PRO A 211 21.39 -8.62 4.05
CA PRO A 211 22.51 -8.82 3.14
C PRO A 211 22.40 -7.83 1.97
N VAL A 212 23.52 -7.22 1.60
CA VAL A 212 23.58 -6.34 0.42
C VAL A 212 24.73 -6.80 -0.46
N ILE A 213 24.41 -7.17 -1.70
CA ILE A 213 25.39 -7.50 -2.72
C ILE A 213 25.83 -6.21 -3.40
N GLN A 214 27.14 -5.99 -3.44
CA GLN A 214 27.76 -4.86 -4.12
C GLN A 214 28.36 -5.26 -5.46
N GLU A 215 28.91 -6.48 -5.56
CA GLU A 215 29.60 -6.95 -6.76
C GLU A 215 29.56 -8.49 -6.84
N VAL A 216 29.43 -9.03 -8.04
CA VAL A 216 29.56 -10.45 -8.35
C VAL A 216 30.61 -10.60 -9.45
N VAL A 217 31.70 -11.31 -9.17
CA VAL A 217 32.82 -11.49 -10.10
C VAL A 217 33.28 -12.95 -10.13
N SER A 218 34.04 -13.33 -11.16
CA SER A 218 34.75 -14.61 -11.16
C SER A 218 35.86 -14.60 -10.12
N GLN A 219 36.05 -15.70 -9.40
CA GLN A 219 37.19 -15.89 -8.49
C GLN A 219 38.53 -15.79 -9.22
N ALA A 220 38.58 -16.13 -10.52
CA ALA A 220 39.77 -15.98 -11.36
C ALA A 220 40.16 -14.51 -11.61
N GLY A 221 39.23 -13.57 -11.41
CA GLY A 221 39.49 -12.15 -11.52
C GLY A 221 38.26 -11.34 -11.95
N ARG A 222 38.24 -10.06 -11.59
CA ARG A 222 37.13 -9.13 -11.87
C ARG A 222 36.74 -9.02 -13.35
N PHE A 223 37.72 -9.13 -14.24
CA PHE A 223 37.52 -9.00 -15.69
C PHE A 223 37.53 -10.35 -16.41
N GLN A 224 37.59 -11.45 -15.67
CA GLN A 224 37.54 -12.79 -16.25
C GLN A 224 36.10 -13.17 -16.58
N ALA A 225 35.94 -13.95 -17.64
CA ALA A 225 34.65 -14.52 -18.01
C ALA A 225 34.10 -15.40 -16.88
N ILE A 226 32.78 -15.34 -16.68
CA ILE A 226 32.07 -16.28 -15.83
C ILE A 226 31.49 -17.36 -16.75
N LEU A 227 31.99 -18.57 -16.58
CA LEU A 227 31.61 -19.78 -17.32
C LEU A 227 30.86 -20.74 -16.37
N ALA A 228 30.28 -21.81 -16.91
CA ALA A 228 29.48 -22.77 -16.13
C ALA A 228 30.26 -23.46 -14.98
N ASP A 229 31.57 -23.60 -15.13
CA ASP A 229 32.51 -24.18 -14.17
C ASP A 229 33.17 -23.14 -13.25
N SER A 230 32.83 -21.86 -13.42
CA SER A 230 33.44 -20.79 -12.63
C SER A 230 32.94 -20.79 -11.19
N THR A 231 33.81 -20.34 -10.29
CA THR A 231 33.44 -20.00 -8.92
C THR A 231 33.18 -18.51 -8.82
N LEU A 232 32.01 -18.14 -8.31
CA LEU A 232 31.62 -16.76 -8.08
C LEU A 232 32.17 -16.26 -6.74
N LEU A 233 32.67 -15.02 -6.76
CA LEU A 233 33.00 -14.23 -5.60
C LEU A 233 31.95 -13.13 -5.45
N ILE A 234 31.04 -13.30 -4.50
CA ILE A 234 29.94 -12.36 -4.23
C ILE A 234 30.40 -11.46 -3.09
N ARG A 235 30.60 -10.17 -3.36
CA ARG A 235 31.08 -9.18 -2.38
C ARG A 235 29.97 -8.26 -1.94
N GLY A 236 29.98 -7.89 -0.68
CA GLY A 236 28.88 -7.14 -0.10
C GLY A 236 29.04 -6.79 1.37
N LYS A 237 27.91 -6.63 2.04
CA LYS A 237 27.80 -6.38 3.48
C LYS A 237 26.74 -7.29 4.09
N ASN A 238 26.95 -7.68 5.34
CA ASN A 238 26.05 -8.53 6.10
C ASN A 238 25.69 -9.82 5.35
N LEU A 239 26.63 -10.43 4.63
CA LEU A 239 26.35 -11.62 3.82
C LEU A 239 26.26 -12.89 4.67
N ASN A 240 26.77 -12.88 5.90
CA ASN A 240 26.80 -14.04 6.78
C ASN A 240 25.57 -14.09 7.72
N SER A 241 25.06 -15.29 7.92
CA SER A 241 23.96 -15.61 8.85
C SER A 241 23.97 -17.10 9.16
N ASN A 242 23.19 -17.51 10.17
CA ASN A 242 23.07 -18.91 10.61
C ASN A 242 22.79 -19.88 9.47
N ILE A 243 21.91 -19.49 8.54
CA ILE A 243 21.61 -20.26 7.32
C ILE A 243 21.65 -19.30 6.14
N THR A 244 22.78 -19.29 5.44
CA THR A 244 22.96 -18.52 4.20
C THR A 244 22.77 -19.43 2.98
N ARG A 245 21.96 -18.97 2.03
CA ARG A 245 21.72 -19.58 0.73
C ARG A 245 21.95 -18.54 -0.36
N VAL A 246 22.30 -18.99 -1.55
CA VAL A 246 22.35 -18.13 -2.73
C VAL A 246 21.33 -18.63 -3.73
N ARG A 247 20.45 -17.74 -4.17
CA ARG A 247 19.42 -18.02 -5.18
C ARG A 247 19.86 -17.51 -6.54
N LEU A 248 19.71 -18.35 -7.55
CA LEU A 248 19.88 -18.03 -8.96
C LEU A 248 18.60 -18.47 -9.69
N GLY A 249 17.82 -17.50 -10.17
CA GLY A 249 16.45 -17.76 -10.63
C GLY A 249 15.57 -18.31 -9.51
N GLU A 250 15.01 -19.52 -9.69
CA GLU A 250 14.15 -20.21 -8.73
C GLU A 250 14.90 -21.24 -7.86
N VAL A 251 16.21 -21.40 -8.06
CA VAL A 251 17.00 -22.46 -7.41
C VAL A 251 17.89 -21.86 -6.34
N GLU A 252 17.91 -22.46 -5.16
CA GLU A 252 18.80 -22.10 -4.06
C GLU A 252 19.94 -23.12 -3.93
N ALA A 253 21.16 -22.62 -3.79
CA ALA A 253 22.35 -23.43 -3.53
C ALA A 253 23.03 -23.03 -2.22
N THR A 254 23.80 -23.97 -1.69
CA THR A 254 24.66 -23.75 -0.52
C THR A 254 26.00 -23.19 -0.98
N PRO A 255 26.40 -21.97 -0.58
CA PRO A 255 27.74 -21.47 -0.86
C PRO A 255 28.81 -22.33 -0.18
N SER A 256 30.02 -22.36 -0.75
CA SER A 256 31.14 -23.12 -0.20
C SER A 256 31.77 -22.41 1.01
N GLU A 257 31.85 -21.08 0.96
CA GLU A 257 32.36 -20.25 2.05
C GLU A 257 31.50 -19.00 2.21
N VAL A 258 31.28 -18.59 3.46
CA VAL A 258 30.46 -17.43 3.81
C VAL A 258 31.18 -16.61 4.86
N HIS A 259 31.40 -15.34 4.54
CA HIS A 259 31.92 -14.31 5.43
C HIS A 259 31.02 -13.08 5.37
N GLU A 260 31.19 -12.15 6.31
CA GLU A 260 30.33 -10.95 6.39
C GLU A 260 30.36 -10.07 5.13
N THR A 261 31.48 -10.04 4.42
CA THR A 261 31.66 -9.20 3.23
C THR A 261 31.86 -9.97 1.94
N GLN A 262 31.92 -11.30 2.01
CA GLN A 262 32.24 -12.14 0.85
C GLN A 262 31.60 -13.52 0.97
N VAL A 263 31.02 -14.00 -0.13
CA VAL A 263 30.53 -15.38 -0.29
C VAL A 263 31.20 -15.99 -1.51
N THR A 264 31.73 -17.21 -1.33
CA THR A 264 32.30 -18.02 -2.41
C THR A 264 31.27 -19.06 -2.82
N LEU A 265 30.90 -19.08 -4.11
CA LEU A 265 29.86 -19.97 -4.64
C LEU A 265 30.33 -20.63 -5.94
N PRO A 266 30.66 -21.93 -5.94
CA PRO A 266 30.90 -22.65 -7.18
C PRO A 266 29.59 -22.82 -7.96
N LEU A 267 29.57 -22.46 -9.25
CA LEU A 267 28.36 -22.62 -10.08
C LEU A 267 27.96 -24.08 -10.28
N SER A 268 28.90 -25.02 -10.09
CA SER A 268 28.61 -26.46 -10.04
C SER A 268 27.70 -26.88 -8.88
N ALA A 269 27.42 -25.98 -7.92
CA ALA A 269 26.40 -26.22 -6.88
C ALA A 269 24.97 -26.17 -7.45
N PHE A 270 24.78 -25.63 -8.65
CA PHE A 270 23.52 -25.64 -9.38
C PHE A 270 23.50 -26.77 -10.41
N SER A 271 22.32 -27.31 -10.71
CA SER A 271 22.17 -28.26 -11.81
C SER A 271 22.39 -27.55 -13.15
N ALA A 272 23.01 -28.24 -14.13
CA ALA A 272 23.26 -27.67 -15.45
C ALA A 272 21.98 -27.13 -16.13
N GLU A 273 20.83 -27.76 -15.87
CA GLU A 273 19.53 -27.33 -16.40
C GLU A 273 19.04 -25.99 -15.82
N SER A 274 19.47 -25.62 -14.63
CA SER A 274 19.11 -24.36 -13.97
C SER A 274 19.98 -23.18 -14.42
N LEU A 275 21.13 -23.45 -15.03
CA LEU A 275 22.04 -22.44 -15.57
C LEU A 275 21.67 -22.10 -17.01
N ARG A 276 21.39 -20.83 -17.27
CA ARG A 276 21.08 -20.29 -18.59
C ARG A 276 22.17 -19.36 -19.07
N ALA A 277 22.48 -19.43 -20.36
CA ALA A 277 23.36 -18.46 -20.98
C ALA A 277 22.72 -17.06 -20.96
N GLY A 278 23.51 -16.01 -20.78
CA GLY A 278 23.00 -14.64 -20.73
C GLY A 278 23.15 -13.97 -19.36
N VAL A 279 22.39 -12.90 -19.14
CA VAL A 279 22.32 -12.21 -17.85
C VAL A 279 21.50 -13.04 -16.87
N GLN A 280 22.09 -13.38 -15.73
CA GLN A 280 21.46 -14.13 -14.65
C GLN A 280 21.35 -13.26 -13.40
N SER A 281 20.23 -13.40 -12.67
CA SER A 281 19.99 -12.72 -11.40
C SER A 281 20.46 -13.58 -10.23
N LEU A 282 21.12 -12.95 -9.27
CA LEU A 282 21.62 -13.58 -8.06
C LEU A 282 21.15 -12.83 -6.81
N GLN A 283 20.74 -13.57 -5.79
CA GLN A 283 20.40 -13.04 -4.46
C GLN A 283 21.02 -13.88 -3.35
N VAL A 284 21.43 -13.23 -2.26
CA VAL A 284 21.82 -13.89 -1.00
C VAL A 284 20.60 -13.90 -0.07
N ILE A 285 20.31 -15.04 0.51
CA ILE A 285 19.15 -15.29 1.35
C ILE A 285 19.60 -15.79 2.71
N HIS A 286 19.09 -15.16 3.75
CA HIS A 286 19.21 -15.62 5.13
C HIS A 286 17.92 -16.29 5.55
N HIS A 287 17.96 -17.61 5.76
CA HIS A 287 16.82 -18.35 6.31
C HIS A 287 16.82 -18.21 7.84
N LEU A 288 15.73 -17.70 8.39
CA LEU A 288 15.54 -17.60 9.83
C LEU A 288 15.01 -18.94 10.35
N SER A 289 15.74 -19.56 11.25
CA SER A 289 15.25 -20.74 11.96
C SER A 289 13.98 -20.38 12.73
N SER A 290 12.88 -21.08 12.46
CA SER A 290 11.68 -20.96 13.29
C SER A 290 12.06 -21.37 14.72
N PRO A 291 11.75 -20.57 15.76
CA PRO A 291 11.95 -21.04 17.12
C PRO A 291 11.13 -22.32 17.28
N SER A 292 11.81 -23.41 17.63
CA SER A 292 11.16 -24.67 17.99
C SER A 292 10.06 -24.37 19.00
N ALA A 293 8.84 -24.85 18.72
CA ALA A 293 7.71 -24.68 19.62
C ALA A 293 8.13 -25.11 21.04
N PRO A 294 7.75 -24.36 22.09
CA PRO A 294 8.11 -24.74 23.45
C PRO A 294 7.60 -26.16 23.72
N VAL A 295 8.51 -27.04 24.11
CA VAL A 295 8.21 -28.40 24.55
C VAL A 295 7.18 -28.29 25.67
N ALA A 296 5.98 -28.82 25.46
CA ALA A 296 4.96 -28.90 26.48
C ALA A 296 5.49 -29.79 27.62
N ASN A 297 5.88 -29.17 28.74
CA ASN A 297 6.26 -29.87 29.95
C ASN A 297 5.06 -30.66 30.51
N GLY A 298 5.25 -31.98 30.64
CA GLY A 298 4.69 -32.87 31.66
C GLY A 298 3.24 -32.67 32.10
N GLY A 299 2.34 -33.47 31.53
CA GLY A 299 1.00 -33.73 32.08
C GLY A 299 0.78 -35.24 32.18
N VAL A 300 0.79 -35.72 33.42
CA VAL A 300 0.56 -37.09 33.90
C VAL A 300 -0.55 -37.84 33.13
N GLU A 301 -0.23 -39.03 32.62
CA GLU A 301 -1.20 -39.98 32.07
C GLU A 301 -2.03 -40.61 33.20
N SER A 302 -3.35 -40.48 33.11
CA SER A 302 -4.30 -41.34 33.82
C SER A 302 -5.44 -41.73 32.88
N ASN A 303 -5.67 -43.05 32.80
CA ASN A 303 -6.62 -43.79 31.96
C ASN A 303 -8.03 -43.20 31.83
N GLY A 304 -8.62 -43.35 30.63
CA GLY A 304 -10.06 -43.25 30.42
C GLY A 304 -10.46 -43.36 28.94
N ALA A 305 -11.10 -44.47 28.57
CA ALA A 305 -11.61 -44.74 27.23
C ALA A 305 -12.74 -43.78 26.81
N SER A 306 -12.73 -43.30 25.56
CA SER A 306 -13.96 -43.00 24.80
C SER A 306 -13.69 -42.89 23.30
N ARG A 307 -14.68 -43.36 22.54
CA ARG A 307 -14.77 -43.45 21.07
C ARG A 307 -14.95 -42.08 20.42
N GLY A 308 -14.45 -41.98 19.18
CA GLY A 308 -15.16 -41.32 18.08
C GLY A 308 -14.86 -39.84 17.84
N ASN A 309 -13.88 -39.55 16.99
CA ASN A 309 -13.98 -38.70 15.78
C ASN A 309 -12.58 -38.30 15.32
N SER A 310 -12.07 -39.00 14.31
CA SER A 310 -10.90 -38.58 13.53
C SER A 310 -11.28 -37.34 12.70
N THR A 311 -11.02 -36.15 13.24
CA THR A 311 -10.90 -34.95 12.42
C THR A 311 -9.55 -35.05 11.69
N PRO A 312 -9.50 -35.05 10.34
CA PRO A 312 -8.21 -35.00 9.66
C PRO A 312 -7.59 -33.63 9.94
N ALA A 313 -6.46 -33.64 10.63
CA ALA A 313 -5.61 -32.47 10.76
C ALA A 313 -5.13 -32.06 9.37
N LEU A 314 -5.73 -31.01 8.82
CA LEU A 314 -5.20 -30.23 7.69
C LEU A 314 -3.86 -29.64 8.12
N SER A 315 -2.79 -30.42 7.98
CA SER A 315 -1.42 -30.04 8.30
C SER A 315 -0.53 -30.18 7.07
N LEU A 316 -0.80 -29.33 6.08
CA LEU A 316 0.17 -28.98 5.04
C LEU A 316 0.07 -27.47 4.78
N GLN A 317 0.25 -26.67 5.84
CA GLN A 317 0.83 -25.35 5.62
C GLN A 317 2.33 -25.56 5.62
N PRO A 318 3.05 -25.35 4.50
CA PRO A 318 4.51 -25.32 4.56
C PRO A 318 4.87 -24.27 5.60
N ALA A 319 5.69 -24.65 6.59
CA ALA A 319 6.20 -23.71 7.57
C ALA A 319 6.68 -22.48 6.80
N LEU A 320 6.10 -21.30 7.06
CA LEU A 320 6.53 -20.05 6.45
C LEU A 320 8.02 -19.93 6.74
N GLN A 321 8.87 -20.29 5.76
CA GLN A 321 10.31 -20.11 5.85
C GLN A 321 10.50 -18.60 5.82
N ARG A 322 10.70 -18.03 6.99
CA ARG A 322 10.97 -16.61 7.13
C ARG A 322 12.37 -16.39 6.58
N SER A 323 12.49 -15.66 5.49
CA SER A 323 13.77 -15.33 4.88
C SER A 323 13.98 -13.82 4.83
N VAL A 324 15.25 -13.41 4.86
CA VAL A 324 15.68 -12.04 4.55
C VAL A 324 16.52 -12.10 3.28
N GLU A 325 16.15 -11.34 2.26
CA GLU A 325 16.77 -11.38 0.95
C GLU A 325 17.59 -10.12 0.67
N SER A 326 18.67 -10.27 -0.09
CA SER A 326 19.46 -9.15 -0.59
C SER A 326 18.79 -8.45 -1.77
N ASN A 327 19.36 -7.32 -2.18
CA ASN A 327 19.16 -6.81 -3.53
C ASN A 327 19.53 -7.88 -4.58
N VAL A 328 18.92 -7.76 -5.76
CA VAL A 328 19.26 -8.59 -6.92
C VAL A 328 20.55 -8.05 -7.55
N ALA A 329 21.54 -8.92 -7.72
CA ALA A 329 22.77 -8.61 -8.44
C ALA A 329 22.82 -9.37 -9.77
N PRO A 330 22.92 -8.66 -10.92
CA PRO A 330 23.06 -9.31 -12.21
C PRO A 330 24.52 -9.71 -12.47
N PHE A 331 24.73 -10.82 -13.17
CA PHE A 331 26.01 -11.19 -13.77
C PHE A 331 25.80 -11.86 -15.12
N VAL A 332 26.83 -11.87 -15.97
CA VAL A 332 26.74 -12.45 -17.33
C VAL A 332 27.38 -13.83 -17.31
N LEU A 333 26.57 -14.87 -17.52
CA LEU A 333 27.04 -16.25 -17.70
C LEU A 333 27.26 -16.52 -19.19
N ARG A 334 28.52 -16.71 -19.58
CA ARG A 334 28.93 -16.81 -20.99
C ARG A 334 28.88 -18.27 -21.46
N PRO A 335 28.23 -18.58 -22.59
CA PRO A 335 28.21 -19.93 -23.15
C PRO A 335 29.56 -20.31 -23.74
N THR A 336 29.87 -21.60 -23.73
CA THR A 336 30.98 -22.21 -24.46
C THR A 336 30.39 -23.08 -25.56
N ILE A 337 30.83 -22.86 -26.80
CA ILE A 337 30.44 -23.70 -27.93
C ILE A 337 31.22 -25.01 -27.82
N THR A 338 30.51 -26.13 -27.76
CA THR A 338 31.10 -27.47 -27.65
C THR A 338 31.26 -28.14 -28.99
N GLU A 339 30.37 -27.85 -29.94
CA GLU A 339 30.39 -28.42 -31.27
C GLU A 339 29.81 -27.42 -32.29
N VAL A 340 30.40 -27.42 -33.49
CA VAL A 340 29.92 -26.66 -34.64
C VAL A 340 29.83 -27.60 -35.83
N SER A 341 28.66 -27.65 -36.46
CA SER A 341 28.44 -28.41 -37.69
C SER A 341 27.65 -27.60 -38.70
N ILE A 342 27.83 -27.92 -39.98
CA ILE A 342 27.19 -27.23 -41.09
C ILE A 342 26.52 -28.27 -42.00
N THR A 343 25.28 -28.01 -42.39
CA THR A 343 24.49 -28.86 -43.28
C THR A 343 23.86 -28.03 -44.39
N ASP A 344 23.33 -28.69 -45.41
CA ASP A 344 22.58 -28.05 -46.50
C ASP A 344 23.35 -26.94 -47.24
N ILE A 345 24.66 -27.14 -47.45
CA ILE A 345 25.51 -26.18 -48.15
C ILE A 345 25.05 -26.02 -49.61
N GLN A 346 24.81 -24.78 -50.00
CA GLN A 346 24.43 -24.34 -51.35
C GLN A 346 25.46 -23.36 -51.89
N GLY A 347 25.57 -23.28 -53.23
CA GLY A 347 26.60 -22.53 -53.94
C GLY A 347 27.78 -23.43 -54.31
N SER A 348 28.47 -23.12 -55.42
CA SER A 348 29.61 -23.90 -55.91
C SER A 348 30.70 -23.02 -56.51
N GLY A 349 31.95 -23.49 -56.54
CA GLY A 349 33.07 -22.70 -57.04
C GLY A 349 33.27 -21.42 -56.22
N ASP A 350 33.38 -20.29 -56.93
CA ASP A 350 33.60 -18.94 -56.35
C ASP A 350 32.30 -18.25 -55.88
N GLU A 351 31.15 -18.93 -55.96
CA GLU A 351 29.87 -18.39 -55.49
C GLU A 351 29.80 -18.30 -53.96
N LEU A 352 28.99 -17.35 -53.47
CA LEU A 352 28.67 -17.22 -52.05
C LEU A 352 27.88 -18.44 -51.56
N ARG A 353 28.15 -18.84 -50.32
CA ARG A 353 27.58 -20.03 -49.69
C ARG A 353 26.42 -19.68 -48.78
N SER A 354 25.40 -20.53 -48.85
CA SER A 354 24.27 -20.53 -47.90
C SER A 354 24.14 -21.92 -47.30
N ALA A 355 23.89 -22.02 -46.00
CA ALA A 355 23.86 -23.29 -45.28
C ALA A 355 23.10 -23.17 -43.96
N ASN A 356 22.87 -24.30 -43.30
CA ASN A 356 22.38 -24.35 -41.92
C ASN A 356 23.55 -24.64 -40.98
N LEU A 357 23.90 -23.67 -40.14
CA LEU A 357 24.89 -23.82 -39.09
C LEU A 357 24.21 -24.31 -37.81
N THR A 358 24.64 -25.44 -37.28
CA THR A 358 24.18 -25.97 -36.00
C THR A 358 25.28 -25.80 -34.95
N LEU A 359 24.93 -25.14 -33.85
CA LEU A 359 25.81 -24.93 -32.70
C LEU A 359 25.29 -25.72 -31.49
N GLN A 360 26.18 -26.47 -30.84
CA GLN A 360 25.96 -27.01 -29.51
C GLN A 360 26.69 -26.15 -28.48
N VAL A 361 26.02 -25.80 -27.39
CA VAL A 361 26.59 -25.05 -26.28
C VAL A 361 26.44 -25.80 -24.96
N ASN A 362 27.31 -25.49 -24.00
CA ASN A 362 27.31 -26.11 -22.67
C ASN A 362 26.25 -25.57 -21.69
N LEU A 363 25.42 -24.59 -22.11
CA LEU A 363 24.42 -23.94 -21.27
C LEU A 363 23.05 -23.97 -21.94
N THR A 364 21.99 -24.09 -21.13
CA THR A 364 20.62 -24.03 -21.63
C THR A 364 20.32 -22.64 -22.19
N ILE A 365 19.77 -22.59 -23.39
CA ILE A 365 19.26 -21.37 -24.02
C ILE A 365 17.73 -21.43 -24.00
N GLY A 366 17.12 -20.41 -23.40
CA GLY A 366 15.68 -20.27 -23.32
C GLY A 366 15.01 -20.06 -24.68
N ASN A 367 13.78 -20.53 -24.84
CA ASN A 367 13.02 -20.40 -26.09
C ASN A 367 12.76 -18.94 -26.53
N LYS A 368 12.79 -17.99 -25.59
CA LYS A 368 12.61 -16.55 -25.84
C LYS A 368 13.92 -15.75 -25.92
N GLN A 369 15.06 -16.36 -25.61
CA GLN A 369 16.35 -15.65 -25.63
C GLN A 369 16.77 -15.38 -27.08
N ARG A 370 17.32 -14.20 -27.35
CA ARG A 370 17.86 -13.87 -28.68
C ARG A 370 19.24 -14.50 -28.82
N VAL A 371 19.45 -15.21 -29.93
CA VAL A 371 20.73 -15.83 -30.25
C VAL A 371 21.21 -15.27 -31.59
N VAL A 372 22.42 -14.72 -31.59
CA VAL A 372 23.11 -14.20 -32.78
C VAL A 372 24.44 -14.90 -32.92
N VAL A 373 24.78 -15.36 -34.11
CA VAL A 373 26.10 -15.90 -34.42
C VAL A 373 26.92 -14.87 -35.14
N ALA A 374 28.16 -14.70 -34.70
CA ALA A 374 29.18 -13.94 -35.40
C ALA A 374 30.20 -14.88 -36.04
N LEU A 375 30.42 -14.68 -37.33
CA LEU A 375 31.44 -15.38 -38.12
C LEU A 375 32.52 -14.37 -38.51
N ASN A 376 33.77 -14.69 -38.21
CA ASN A 376 34.92 -13.88 -38.60
C ASN A 376 35.86 -14.72 -39.45
N GLU A 377 36.05 -14.34 -40.71
CA GLU A 377 36.91 -15.07 -41.64
C GLU A 377 38.36 -15.08 -41.11
N ARG A 378 38.97 -16.25 -41.08
CA ARG A 378 40.37 -16.44 -40.71
C ARG A 378 41.28 -16.20 -41.92
N SER A 379 41.26 -14.96 -42.42
CA SER A 379 42.08 -14.50 -43.53
C SER A 379 42.72 -13.15 -43.21
N ILE A 380 43.89 -12.89 -43.80
CA ILE A 380 44.54 -11.57 -43.78
C ILE A 380 44.22 -10.75 -45.04
N ASP A 381 43.69 -11.41 -46.08
CA ASP A 381 43.33 -10.78 -47.35
C ASP A 381 41.82 -10.57 -47.40
N ASN A 382 41.40 -9.31 -47.28
CA ASN A 382 40.01 -8.84 -47.27
C ASN A 382 39.03 -9.75 -46.49
N PRO A 383 39.19 -9.87 -45.15
CA PRO A 383 38.40 -10.80 -44.35
C PRO A 383 36.94 -10.38 -44.22
N GLY A 384 36.04 -11.33 -44.45
CA GLY A 384 34.60 -11.19 -44.22
C GLY A 384 34.22 -11.31 -42.74
N ALA A 385 33.19 -10.56 -42.34
CA ALA A 385 32.56 -10.67 -41.05
C ALA A 385 31.03 -10.67 -41.21
N TYR A 386 30.35 -11.60 -40.55
CA TYR A 386 28.91 -11.81 -40.72
C TYR A 386 28.21 -11.98 -39.37
N LEU A 387 26.95 -11.54 -39.31
CA LEU A 387 26.04 -11.73 -38.18
C LEU A 387 24.74 -12.36 -38.66
N PHE A 388 24.31 -13.44 -38.01
CA PHE A 388 23.06 -14.12 -38.34
C PHE A 388 22.24 -14.40 -37.09
N ASP A 389 20.93 -14.12 -37.14
CA ASP A 389 20.00 -14.48 -36.09
C ASP A 389 19.61 -15.96 -36.19
N ALA A 390 19.59 -16.65 -35.05
CA ALA A 390 19.09 -18.02 -34.99
C ALA A 390 17.58 -18.08 -35.22
N LEU A 391 17.09 -19.24 -35.68
CA LEU A 391 15.64 -19.47 -35.81
C LEU A 391 14.93 -19.40 -34.45
N PRO A 392 13.65 -18.96 -34.42
CA PRO A 392 12.83 -19.03 -33.22
C PRO A 392 12.71 -20.46 -32.69
N ARG A 393 12.78 -20.62 -31.37
CA ARG A 393 12.71 -21.91 -30.68
C ARG A 393 11.35 -22.07 -29.98
N ARG A 394 10.85 -23.30 -29.89
CA ARG A 394 9.60 -23.62 -29.17
C ARG A 394 9.83 -24.08 -27.73
N ALA A 395 11.01 -24.62 -27.45
CA ALA A 395 11.43 -25.10 -26.14
C ALA A 395 12.88 -24.70 -25.86
N ASP A 396 13.27 -24.79 -24.60
CA ASP A 396 14.64 -24.58 -24.16
C ASP A 396 15.55 -25.66 -24.74
N THR A 397 16.77 -25.29 -25.12
CA THR A 397 17.68 -26.18 -25.85
C THR A 397 19.14 -25.77 -25.64
N THR A 398 20.06 -26.72 -25.81
CA THR A 398 21.51 -26.47 -25.92
C THR A 398 22.00 -26.48 -27.37
N SER A 399 21.13 -26.88 -28.31
CA SER A 399 21.38 -26.93 -29.74
C SER A 399 20.62 -25.83 -30.46
N VAL A 400 21.32 -25.03 -31.28
CA VAL A 400 20.74 -23.91 -32.02
C VAL A 400 21.06 -24.03 -33.50
N ILE A 401 20.05 -23.85 -34.36
CA ILE A 401 20.18 -23.84 -35.81
C ILE A 401 20.09 -22.40 -36.32
N ILE A 402 21.07 -21.99 -37.13
CA ILE A 402 21.24 -20.65 -37.67
C ILE A 402 21.40 -20.74 -39.19
N PRO A 403 20.45 -20.21 -39.98
CA PRO A 403 20.61 -20.14 -41.43
C PRO A 403 21.63 -19.06 -41.76
N VAL A 404 22.74 -19.45 -42.38
CA VAL A 404 23.74 -18.54 -42.92
C VAL A 404 23.50 -18.36 -44.42
N ARG A 405 23.65 -17.13 -44.92
CA ARG A 405 23.39 -16.78 -46.32
C ARG A 405 24.45 -15.85 -46.85
N ASP A 406 24.75 -15.97 -48.13
CA ASP A 406 25.64 -15.08 -48.85
C ASP A 406 27.04 -14.93 -48.21
N VAL A 407 27.57 -16.04 -47.66
CA VAL A 407 28.86 -16.10 -46.96
C VAL A 407 29.97 -16.48 -47.94
N LYS A 408 31.08 -15.74 -47.97
CA LYS A 408 32.25 -16.06 -48.79
C LYS A 408 32.81 -17.46 -48.40
N PRO A 409 33.21 -18.32 -49.35
CA PRO A 409 33.81 -19.60 -48.98
C PRO A 409 35.14 -19.39 -48.22
N GLY A 410 35.32 -20.06 -47.09
CA GLY A 410 36.47 -19.87 -46.22
C GLY A 410 36.36 -20.56 -44.86
N GLU A 411 37.40 -20.39 -44.04
CA GLU A 411 37.41 -20.83 -42.64
C GLU A 411 37.05 -19.64 -41.73
N TYR A 412 36.12 -19.85 -40.79
CA TYR A 412 35.59 -18.81 -39.93
C TYR A 412 35.74 -19.17 -38.46
N LEU A 413 36.15 -18.20 -37.64
CA LEU A 413 35.99 -18.24 -36.19
C LEU A 413 34.53 -17.97 -35.84
N VAL A 414 33.99 -18.79 -34.95
CA VAL A 414 32.57 -18.78 -34.61
C VAL A 414 32.39 -18.29 -33.18
N ARG A 415 31.53 -17.29 -33.01
CA ARG A 415 31.08 -16.82 -31.70
C ARG A 415 29.57 -16.78 -31.66
N VAL A 416 29.00 -17.06 -30.49
CA VAL A 416 27.57 -16.96 -30.26
C VAL A 416 27.29 -15.91 -29.18
N HIS A 417 26.30 -15.07 -29.41
CA HIS A 417 25.77 -14.10 -28.48
C HIS A 417 24.37 -14.54 -28.04
N VAL A 418 24.21 -14.86 -26.76
CA VAL A 418 22.90 -15.19 -26.16
C VAL A 418 22.50 -14.05 -25.24
N ASP A 419 21.48 -13.28 -25.61
CA ASP A 419 21.04 -12.05 -24.90
C ASP A 419 22.20 -11.11 -24.52
N GLY A 420 23.19 -10.98 -25.43
CA GLY A 420 24.38 -10.15 -25.22
C GLY A 420 25.56 -10.85 -24.53
N ALA A 421 25.40 -12.07 -24.01
CA ALA A 421 26.50 -12.89 -23.51
C ALA A 421 27.22 -13.58 -24.67
N GLU A 422 28.42 -13.12 -24.98
CA GLU A 422 29.26 -13.64 -26.06
C GLU A 422 30.04 -14.90 -25.63
N SER A 423 30.22 -15.91 -26.48
CA SER A 423 31.11 -17.03 -26.19
C SER A 423 32.60 -16.65 -26.28
N MET A 424 33.48 -17.43 -25.66
CA MET A 424 34.92 -17.21 -25.75
C MET A 424 35.53 -17.93 -26.95
N LEU A 425 36.58 -17.34 -27.52
CA LEU A 425 37.49 -18.01 -28.44
C LEU A 425 38.69 -18.55 -27.68
N SER A 426 39.17 -19.73 -28.07
CA SER A 426 40.40 -20.33 -27.56
C SER A 426 41.60 -19.72 -28.27
N VAL A 427 42.58 -19.30 -27.49
CA VAL A 427 43.88 -18.82 -27.99
C VAL A 427 44.89 -19.94 -27.88
N ASP A 428 45.69 -20.12 -28.92
CA ASP A 428 46.83 -21.01 -28.87
C ASP A 428 47.90 -20.48 -27.90
N THR A 429 48.17 -21.25 -26.86
CA THR A 429 49.13 -20.88 -25.81
C THR A 429 50.43 -21.68 -25.90
N ASP A 430 50.54 -22.60 -26.86
CA ASP A 430 51.75 -23.38 -27.09
C ASP A 430 52.78 -22.53 -27.84
N LYS A 431 53.92 -22.27 -27.20
CA LYS A 431 54.99 -21.42 -27.74
C LYS A 431 55.64 -22.02 -28.98
N ASP A 432 55.58 -23.34 -29.12
CA ASP A 432 56.20 -24.06 -30.25
C ASP A 432 55.23 -24.22 -31.43
N SER A 433 53.98 -23.80 -31.27
CA SER A 433 52.96 -23.87 -32.32
C SER A 433 53.11 -22.74 -33.35
N PRO A 434 52.92 -23.04 -34.66
CA PRO A 434 52.90 -22.01 -35.70
C PRO A 434 51.76 -20.99 -35.54
N THR A 435 50.75 -21.31 -34.71
CA THR A 435 49.61 -20.43 -34.42
C THR A 435 49.68 -19.79 -33.04
N PHE A 436 50.84 -19.80 -32.37
CA PHE A 436 51.01 -19.19 -31.04
C PHE A 436 50.40 -17.78 -30.95
N GLN A 437 49.61 -17.54 -29.91
CA GLN A 437 48.83 -16.31 -29.65
C GLN A 437 47.72 -16.00 -30.67
N GLN A 438 47.37 -16.92 -31.56
CA GLN A 438 46.21 -16.77 -32.45
C GLN A 438 44.97 -17.43 -31.86
N TYR A 439 43.79 -16.92 -32.24
CA TYR A 439 42.53 -17.62 -32.00
C TYR A 439 42.43 -18.85 -32.91
N ILE A 440 42.16 -20.01 -32.32
CA ILE A 440 42.17 -21.30 -33.04
C ILE A 440 40.81 -22.00 -33.04
N ASP A 441 39.94 -21.74 -32.07
CA ASP A 441 38.63 -22.38 -31.92
C ASP A 441 37.64 -21.47 -31.19
N PRO A 442 36.32 -21.72 -31.28
CA PRO A 442 35.64 -22.63 -32.21
C PRO A 442 35.69 -22.11 -33.64
N LYS A 443 35.78 -23.02 -34.62
CA LYS A 443 35.87 -22.68 -36.04
C LYS A 443 35.00 -23.57 -36.92
N VAL A 444 34.67 -23.07 -38.11
CA VAL A 444 33.91 -23.80 -39.13
C VAL A 444 34.45 -23.49 -40.52
N ALA A 445 34.55 -24.51 -41.36
CA ALA A 445 34.83 -24.35 -42.78
C ALA A 445 33.50 -24.29 -43.55
N ILE A 446 33.30 -23.24 -44.34
CA ILE A 446 32.16 -23.06 -45.22
C ILE A 446 32.72 -23.07 -46.64
N VAL A 447 32.70 -24.23 -47.32
CA VAL A 447 33.40 -24.47 -48.59
C VAL A 447 32.54 -25.15 -49.64
#